data_AF-A0A9P2M5L7-F1
#
_entry.id   AF-A0A9P2M5L7-F1
#
_cell.length_a   1.000
_cell.length_b   1.000
_cell.length_c   1.000
_cell.angle_alpha   90.00
_cell.angle_beta   90.00
_cell.angle_gamma   90.00
#
_symmetry.space_group_name_H-M   'P 1'
#
loop_
_entity.id
_entity.type
_entity.pdbx_description
1 polymer ?
#
loop_
_entity_poly.entity_id
_entity_poly.type
_entity_poly.pdbx_seq_one_letter_code
_entity_poly.pdbx_strand_id
1 'polypeptide(L)'
;MLAKLAAPGATNPDDHTPVIDTTPDAAAIDRDTRSQAQRNHDGLLAGLRALIASGKLGQHNGLPVSIVVTTTLTDLQTGAGKGFTGGGTLLPMADVIRMTSHAHHYSPASGRYPQAIFDHGTPLALYHTKRLASPAQRIMLFANDRGCTKPGCDAPAYHSQAHHVTAWTSTGRTDITDLTLACDPDNRLAEKGWTTRKNTHGHTEWLPPPHLDHGQPRTNTFHHPERFLHNQDDDDEPD
;
A
#
# COMPACT_ATOMS: atom_id res chain seq x y z
N MET A 1 -26.58 -17.48 -1.52
CA MET A 1 -25.83 -16.24 -1.89
C MET A 1 -26.15 -15.83 -3.33
N LEU A 2 -25.61 -16.50 -4.36
CA LEU A 2 -25.79 -16.08 -5.77
C LEU A 2 -27.27 -16.01 -6.21
N ALA A 3 -28.15 -16.88 -5.72
CA ALA A 3 -29.59 -16.78 -6.00
C ALA A 3 -30.26 -15.43 -5.62
N LYS A 4 -29.62 -14.62 -4.74
CA LYS A 4 -30.01 -13.23 -4.48
C LYS A 4 -29.14 -12.25 -5.29
N LEU A 5 -27.82 -12.34 -5.14
CA LEU A 5 -26.89 -11.32 -5.66
C LEU A 5 -26.67 -11.37 -7.18
N ALA A 6 -26.94 -12.52 -7.82
CA ALA A 6 -26.84 -12.77 -9.26
C ALA A 6 -28.22 -12.95 -9.93
N ALA A 7 -29.29 -12.50 -9.25
CA ALA A 7 -30.62 -12.40 -9.85
C ALA A 7 -30.63 -11.31 -10.95
N PRO A 8 -31.53 -11.40 -11.95
CA PRO A 8 -31.74 -10.31 -12.91
C PRO A 8 -32.00 -8.97 -12.20
N GLY A 9 -31.35 -7.91 -12.65
CA GLY A 9 -31.40 -6.57 -12.06
C GLY A 9 -30.60 -6.39 -10.76
N ALA A 10 -30.07 -7.46 -10.15
CA ALA A 10 -29.25 -7.37 -8.94
C ALA A 10 -27.77 -7.13 -9.28
N THR A 11 -27.09 -6.30 -8.49
CA THR A 11 -25.64 -6.01 -8.54
C THR A 11 -25.12 -5.55 -9.91
N ASN A 12 -25.96 -4.93 -10.76
CA ASN A 12 -25.55 -4.48 -12.09
C ASN A 12 -24.50 -3.35 -12.02
N PRO A 13 -23.27 -3.52 -12.54
CA PRO A 13 -22.25 -2.47 -12.52
C PRO A 13 -22.57 -1.27 -13.44
N ASP A 14 -23.45 -1.45 -14.42
CA ASP A 14 -23.91 -0.37 -15.32
C ASP A 14 -24.98 0.53 -14.67
N ASP A 15 -25.46 0.16 -13.47
CA ASP A 15 -26.39 0.96 -12.68
C ASP A 15 -25.65 2.04 -11.87
N HIS A 16 -26.13 3.28 -11.93
CA HIS A 16 -25.65 4.35 -11.05
C HIS A 16 -25.77 3.99 -9.55
N THR A 17 -26.80 3.21 -9.19
CA THR A 17 -27.01 2.70 -7.83
C THR A 17 -27.40 1.22 -7.92
N PRO A 18 -26.44 0.29 -7.88
CA PRO A 18 -26.71 -1.14 -8.03
C PRO A 18 -27.58 -1.69 -6.89
N VAL A 19 -28.57 -2.53 -7.22
CA VAL A 19 -29.44 -3.18 -6.23
C VAL A 19 -28.71 -4.34 -5.54
N ILE A 20 -28.45 -4.23 -4.22
CA ILE A 20 -27.68 -5.23 -3.46
C ILE A 20 -28.55 -5.91 -2.37
N ASP A 21 -29.18 -5.12 -1.51
CA ASP A 21 -29.87 -5.63 -0.31
C ASP A 21 -31.36 -5.88 -0.50
N THR A 22 -32.00 -5.22 -1.47
CA THR A 22 -33.43 -5.35 -1.79
C THR A 22 -33.67 -6.25 -3.01
N THR A 23 -34.93 -6.57 -3.27
CA THR A 23 -35.34 -7.20 -4.53
C THR A 23 -35.29 -6.14 -5.65
N PRO A 24 -34.70 -6.44 -6.83
CA PRO A 24 -34.78 -5.57 -8.00
C PRO A 24 -36.23 -5.33 -8.44
N ASP A 25 -36.53 -4.13 -8.93
CA ASP A 25 -37.82 -3.83 -9.56
C ASP A 25 -37.87 -4.33 -11.02
N ALA A 26 -39.05 -4.25 -11.63
CA ALA A 26 -39.26 -4.70 -13.01
C ALA A 26 -38.37 -3.95 -14.02
N ALA A 27 -38.17 -2.63 -13.84
CA ALA A 27 -37.33 -1.84 -14.74
C ALA A 27 -35.86 -2.26 -14.64
N ALA A 28 -35.38 -2.58 -13.43
CA ALA A 28 -34.04 -3.10 -13.20
C ALA A 28 -33.83 -4.50 -13.80
N ILE A 29 -34.85 -5.36 -13.76
CA ILE A 29 -34.84 -6.68 -14.41
C ILE A 29 -34.82 -6.53 -15.93
N ASP A 30 -35.71 -5.73 -16.50
CA ASP A 30 -35.89 -5.59 -17.95
C ASP A 30 -34.67 -4.96 -18.66
N ARG A 31 -33.93 -4.09 -17.96
CA ARG A 31 -32.71 -3.45 -18.48
C ARG A 31 -31.42 -4.24 -18.25
N ASP A 32 -31.48 -5.37 -17.53
CA ASP A 32 -30.30 -6.20 -17.25
C ASP A 32 -29.98 -7.15 -18.41
N THR A 33 -29.15 -6.66 -19.33
CA THR A 33 -28.71 -7.41 -20.52
C THR A 33 -27.61 -8.43 -20.24
N ARG A 34 -27.16 -8.60 -18.98
CA ARG A 34 -26.02 -9.47 -18.64
C ARG A 34 -26.38 -10.95 -18.72
N SER A 35 -25.44 -11.76 -19.19
CA SER A 35 -25.53 -13.23 -19.11
C SER A 35 -25.52 -13.74 -17.67
N GLN A 36 -25.99 -14.96 -17.43
CA GLN A 36 -25.94 -15.58 -16.09
C GLN A 36 -24.50 -15.69 -15.55
N ALA A 37 -23.50 -15.87 -16.41
CA ALA A 37 -22.09 -15.91 -16.00
C ALA A 37 -21.60 -14.55 -15.49
N GLN A 38 -21.95 -13.46 -16.19
CA GLN A 38 -21.65 -12.08 -15.74
C GLN A 38 -22.38 -11.75 -14.43
N ARG A 39 -23.68 -12.06 -14.32
CA ARG A 39 -24.41 -11.88 -13.05
C ARG A 39 -23.81 -12.68 -11.90
N ASN A 40 -23.35 -13.92 -12.15
CA ASN A 40 -22.68 -14.74 -11.14
C ASN A 40 -21.34 -14.13 -10.70
N HIS A 41 -20.56 -13.57 -11.63
CA HIS A 41 -19.34 -12.83 -11.34
C HIS A 41 -19.63 -11.60 -10.46
N ASP A 42 -20.57 -10.75 -10.88
CA ASP A 42 -20.88 -9.49 -10.19
C ASP A 42 -21.47 -9.76 -8.80
N GLY A 43 -22.35 -10.77 -8.68
CA GLY A 43 -22.92 -11.19 -7.41
C GLY A 43 -21.89 -11.83 -6.46
N LEU A 44 -20.85 -12.50 -6.97
CA LEU A 44 -19.73 -12.97 -6.17
C LEU A 44 -18.86 -11.79 -5.71
N LEU A 45 -18.53 -10.87 -6.62
CA LEU A 45 -17.75 -9.67 -6.34
C LEU A 45 -18.42 -8.77 -5.29
N ALA A 46 -19.74 -8.58 -5.39
CA ALA A 46 -20.54 -7.85 -4.40
C ALA A 46 -20.50 -8.54 -3.03
N GLY A 47 -20.64 -9.86 -2.97
CA GLY A 47 -20.55 -10.63 -1.73
C GLY A 47 -19.17 -10.54 -1.06
N LEU A 48 -18.09 -10.60 -1.85
CA LEU A 48 -16.72 -10.44 -1.36
C LEU A 48 -16.45 -9.02 -0.85
N ARG A 49 -16.94 -7.99 -1.56
CA ARG A 49 -16.86 -6.59 -1.11
C ARG A 49 -17.59 -6.37 0.21
N ALA A 50 -18.82 -6.90 0.35
CA ALA A 50 -19.59 -6.83 1.59
C ALA A 50 -18.88 -7.55 2.75
N LEU A 51 -18.24 -8.69 2.49
CA LEU A 51 -17.44 -9.41 3.49
C LEU A 51 -16.23 -8.57 3.96
N ILE A 52 -15.49 -7.95 3.03
CA ILE A 52 -14.36 -7.07 3.36
C ILE A 52 -14.83 -5.83 4.15
N ALA A 53 -15.90 -5.18 3.71
CA ALA A 53 -16.48 -4.01 4.37
C ALA A 53 -17.14 -4.31 5.73
N SER A 54 -17.42 -5.59 6.04
CA SER A 54 -18.13 -5.98 7.27
C SER A 54 -17.40 -5.66 8.58
N GLY A 55 -16.10 -5.36 8.52
CA GLY A 55 -15.24 -5.16 9.70
C GLY A 55 -14.99 -6.42 10.53
N LYS A 56 -15.50 -7.59 10.11
CA LYS A 56 -15.35 -8.89 10.80
C LYS A 56 -14.14 -9.70 10.35
N LEU A 57 -13.42 -9.25 9.32
CA LEU A 57 -12.15 -9.84 8.92
C LEU A 57 -11.03 -9.44 9.90
N GLY A 58 -10.08 -10.34 10.10
CA GLY A 58 -8.88 -10.06 10.90
C GLY A 58 -7.98 -8.98 10.29
N GLN A 59 -6.99 -8.54 11.06
CA GLN A 59 -5.97 -7.60 10.59
C GLN A 59 -4.79 -8.37 9.99
N HIS A 60 -4.26 -7.89 8.86
CA HIS A 60 -3.01 -8.36 8.29
C HIS A 60 -1.90 -7.37 8.65
N ASN A 61 -0.91 -7.82 9.44
CA ASN A 61 0.21 -7.00 9.91
C ASN A 61 -0.20 -5.65 10.57
N GLY A 62 -1.37 -5.60 11.21
CA GLY A 62 -1.90 -4.42 11.90
C GLY A 62 -2.70 -3.45 11.02
N LEU A 63 -2.93 -3.77 9.75
CA LEU A 63 -3.89 -3.08 8.88
C LEU A 63 -5.14 -3.95 8.67
N PRO A 64 -6.35 -3.38 8.57
CA PRO A 64 -7.47 -4.09 7.95
C PRO A 64 -7.13 -4.41 6.49
N VAL A 65 -7.77 -5.43 5.89
CA VAL A 65 -7.53 -5.83 4.49
C VAL A 65 -7.78 -4.64 3.55
N SER A 66 -6.69 -3.98 3.11
CA SER A 66 -6.70 -2.70 2.41
C SER A 66 -5.63 -2.71 1.34
N ILE A 67 -5.94 -2.15 0.16
CA ILE A 67 -4.95 -1.92 -0.90
C ILE A 67 -4.37 -0.53 -0.69
N VAL A 68 -3.10 -0.46 -0.28
CA VAL A 68 -2.31 0.78 -0.36
C VAL A 68 -1.76 0.92 -1.78
N VAL A 69 -2.01 2.07 -2.41
CA VAL A 69 -1.50 2.42 -3.74
C VAL A 69 -0.70 3.72 -3.64
N THR A 70 0.43 3.76 -4.34
CA THR A 70 1.35 4.89 -4.42
C THR A 70 1.44 5.38 -5.85
N THR A 71 1.35 6.69 -6.06
CA THR A 71 1.42 7.35 -7.37
C THR A 71 1.87 8.80 -7.17
N THR A 72 2.29 9.49 -8.23
CA THR A 72 2.58 10.93 -8.14
C THR A 72 1.29 11.75 -8.10
N LEU A 73 1.37 12.98 -7.57
CA LEU A 73 0.25 13.93 -7.61
C LEU A 73 -0.11 14.28 -9.07
N THR A 74 0.89 14.45 -9.93
CA THR A 74 0.73 14.74 -11.36
C THR A 74 -0.02 13.64 -12.11
N ASP A 75 0.36 12.38 -11.91
CA ASP A 75 -0.34 11.22 -12.50
C ASP A 75 -1.81 11.19 -12.06
N LEU A 76 -2.06 11.40 -10.76
CA LEU A 76 -3.41 11.39 -10.19
C LEU A 76 -4.27 12.56 -10.69
N GLN A 77 -3.69 13.76 -10.84
CA GLN A 77 -4.38 14.95 -11.34
C GLN A 77 -4.67 14.89 -12.84
N THR A 78 -3.75 14.34 -13.63
CA THR A 78 -3.91 14.17 -15.08
C THR A 78 -4.79 12.96 -15.44
N GLY A 79 -4.99 12.03 -14.51
CA GLY A 79 -5.65 10.74 -14.77
C GLY A 79 -4.82 9.81 -15.65
N ALA A 80 -3.54 10.12 -15.85
CA ALA A 80 -2.59 9.36 -16.65
C ALA A 80 -1.53 8.68 -15.76
N GLY A 81 -0.67 7.86 -16.35
CA GLY A 81 0.36 7.14 -15.60
C GLY A 81 -0.13 5.87 -14.89
N LYS A 82 0.53 5.51 -13.79
CA LYS A 82 0.34 4.22 -13.09
C LYS A 82 0.45 4.39 -11.58
N GLY A 83 -0.34 3.60 -10.83
CA GLY A 83 -0.17 3.42 -9.40
C GLY A 83 0.52 2.10 -9.07
N PHE A 84 1.38 2.10 -8.06
CA PHE A 84 2.05 0.92 -7.53
C PHE A 84 1.35 0.44 -6.25
N THR A 85 0.90 -0.82 -6.19
CA THR A 85 0.32 -1.38 -4.97
C THR A 85 1.41 -1.84 -4.01
N GLY A 86 1.16 -1.79 -2.69
CA GLY A 86 2.06 -2.39 -1.69
C GLY A 86 2.27 -3.91 -1.82
N GLY A 87 1.56 -4.57 -2.74
CA GLY A 87 1.78 -5.97 -3.14
C GLY A 87 2.74 -6.14 -4.32
N GLY A 88 3.29 -5.06 -4.89
CA GLY A 88 4.23 -5.10 -6.02
C GLY A 88 3.58 -4.96 -7.41
N THR A 89 2.26 -4.72 -7.50
CA THR A 89 1.55 -4.66 -8.78
C THR A 89 1.47 -3.23 -9.31
N LEU A 90 1.75 -3.03 -10.60
CA LEU A 90 1.43 -1.78 -11.29
C LEU A 90 -0.01 -1.82 -11.83
N LEU A 91 -0.78 -0.78 -11.53
CA LEU A 91 -2.14 -0.56 -11.99
C LEU A 91 -2.17 0.65 -12.94
N PRO A 92 -2.88 0.59 -14.09
CA PRO A 92 -3.20 1.77 -14.89
C PRO A 92 -3.94 2.80 -14.04
N MET A 93 -3.74 4.10 -14.27
CA MET A 93 -4.42 5.14 -13.47
C MET A 93 -5.96 5.03 -13.52
N ALA A 94 -6.54 4.58 -14.63
CA ALA A 94 -7.97 4.28 -14.72
C ALA A 94 -8.44 3.23 -13.68
N ASP A 95 -7.63 2.20 -13.41
CA ASP A 95 -7.92 1.21 -12.36
C ASP A 95 -7.69 1.77 -10.95
N VAL A 96 -6.68 2.62 -10.76
CA VAL A 96 -6.46 3.32 -9.49
C VAL A 96 -7.67 4.19 -9.15
N ILE A 97 -8.11 5.05 -10.08
CA ILE A 97 -9.29 5.91 -9.94
C ILE A 97 -10.56 5.06 -9.71
N ARG A 98 -10.73 3.95 -10.44
CA ARG A 98 -11.86 3.04 -10.27
C ARG A 98 -11.86 2.31 -8.92
N MET A 99 -10.69 2.01 -8.35
CA MET A 99 -10.58 1.43 -7.01
C MET A 99 -10.82 2.49 -5.92
N THR A 100 -10.29 3.71 -6.09
CA THR A 100 -10.46 4.80 -5.12
C THR A 100 -11.84 5.45 -5.17
N SER A 101 -12.56 5.42 -6.30
CA SER A 101 -13.96 5.90 -6.37
C SER A 101 -14.91 5.09 -5.49
N HIS A 102 -14.61 3.81 -5.26
CA HIS A 102 -15.32 2.94 -4.32
C HIS A 102 -14.73 2.99 -2.90
N ALA A 103 -13.59 3.66 -2.71
CA ALA A 103 -12.99 3.85 -1.40
C ALA A 103 -13.76 4.94 -0.66
N HIS A 104 -14.85 4.52 0.00
CA HIS A 104 -15.49 5.28 1.07
C HIS A 104 -14.48 5.53 2.19
N HIS A 105 -13.72 6.61 2.05
CA HIS A 105 -13.21 7.46 3.10
C HIS A 105 -13.64 6.94 4.52
N TYR A 106 -12.75 6.34 5.35
CA TYR A 106 -13.12 5.57 6.56
C TYR A 106 -13.29 6.29 7.94
N SER A 107 -12.30 7.03 8.47
CA SER A 107 -12.22 7.79 9.76
C SER A 107 -13.21 7.40 10.90
N PRO A 108 -12.73 7.01 12.11
CA PRO A 108 -13.56 6.46 13.19
C PRO A 108 -14.78 7.27 13.65
N ALA A 109 -14.86 8.56 13.35
CA ALA A 109 -16.01 9.42 13.65
C ALA A 109 -16.61 10.15 12.43
N SER A 110 -16.03 10.02 11.23
CA SER A 110 -16.35 10.94 10.11
C SER A 110 -16.09 10.44 8.69
N GLY A 111 -15.67 9.19 8.47
CA GLY A 111 -15.48 8.71 7.12
C GLY A 111 -14.37 9.40 6.31
N ARG A 112 -13.07 9.18 6.60
CA ARG A 112 -11.84 9.51 5.80
C ARG A 112 -10.69 8.50 5.94
N TYR A 113 -10.21 7.93 4.82
CA TYR A 113 -9.06 7.01 4.84
C TYR A 113 -7.77 7.83 5.05
N PRO A 114 -6.78 7.31 5.79
CA PRO A 114 -5.50 8.00 5.95
C PRO A 114 -4.77 8.08 4.60
N GLN A 115 -4.56 9.29 4.11
CA GLN A 115 -3.69 9.59 2.98
C GLN A 115 -2.30 9.90 3.51
N ALA A 116 -1.26 9.27 2.98
CA ALA A 116 0.12 9.64 3.23
C ALA A 116 0.55 10.65 2.15
N ILE A 117 0.79 11.90 2.57
CA ILE A 117 1.36 12.95 1.72
C ILE A 117 2.85 13.02 2.06
N PHE A 118 3.68 13.07 1.03
CA PHE A 118 5.14 13.14 1.11
C PHE A 118 5.59 14.49 0.56
N ASP A 119 6.61 15.07 1.18
CA ASP A 119 7.30 16.24 0.68
C ASP A 119 8.65 15.79 0.11
N HIS A 120 8.88 15.98 -1.20
CA HIS A 120 10.04 15.43 -1.92
C HIS A 120 10.36 13.94 -1.61
N GLY A 121 9.32 13.11 -1.43
CA GLY A 121 9.47 11.70 -1.06
C GLY A 121 9.80 11.42 0.41
N THR A 122 9.90 12.44 1.26
CA THR A 122 10.14 12.31 2.70
C THR A 122 8.80 12.27 3.48
N PRO A 123 8.61 11.31 4.40
CA PRO A 123 7.42 11.27 5.25
C PRO A 123 7.49 12.35 6.33
N LEU A 124 6.48 13.23 6.37
CA LEU A 124 6.32 14.21 7.45
C LEU A 124 6.17 13.49 8.79
N ALA A 125 6.89 13.96 9.81
CA ALA A 125 7.19 13.21 11.02
C ALA A 125 5.96 12.66 11.77
N LEU A 126 6.02 11.38 12.14
CA LEU A 126 4.97 10.66 12.85
C LEU A 126 5.59 9.65 13.81
N TYR A 127 5.40 9.84 15.12
CA TYR A 127 6.01 9.00 16.16
C TYR A 127 5.07 8.66 17.32
N HIS A 128 5.40 7.58 18.05
CA HIS A 128 4.79 7.23 19.33
C HIS A 128 5.68 6.36 20.21
N THR A 129 5.32 6.19 21.48
CA THR A 129 6.07 5.41 22.49
C THR A 129 5.79 3.90 22.47
N LYS A 130 4.78 3.42 21.74
CA LYS A 130 4.56 1.98 21.56
C LYS A 130 5.65 1.38 20.65
N ARG A 131 6.05 0.13 20.89
CA ARG A 131 7.06 -0.59 20.06
C ARG A 131 6.56 -0.92 18.66
N LEU A 132 5.30 -1.32 18.49
CA LEU A 132 4.76 -1.71 17.18
C LEU A 132 4.30 -0.49 16.39
N ALA A 133 4.73 -0.37 15.13
CA ALA A 133 4.34 0.73 14.25
C ALA A 133 2.81 0.82 14.08
N SER A 134 2.29 2.05 14.17
CA SER A 134 0.87 2.34 13.98
C SER A 134 0.40 2.08 12.53
N PRO A 135 -0.92 1.90 12.31
CA PRO A 135 -1.50 1.79 10.96
C PRO A 135 -1.06 2.92 10.00
N ALA A 136 -1.02 4.17 10.49
CA ALA A 136 -0.58 5.32 9.70
C ALA A 136 0.90 5.24 9.31
N GLN A 137 1.78 4.87 10.24
CA GLN A 137 3.21 4.62 9.94
C GLN A 137 3.39 3.47 8.96
N ARG A 138 2.59 2.40 9.04
CA ARG A 138 2.63 1.30 8.06
C ARG A 138 2.23 1.76 6.66
N ILE A 139 1.23 2.62 6.53
CA ILE A 139 0.80 3.17 5.23
C ILE A 139 1.87 4.11 4.67
N MET A 140 2.49 4.94 5.51
CA MET A 140 3.66 5.74 5.13
C MET A 140 4.81 4.84 4.65
N LEU A 141 5.19 3.80 5.39
CA LEU A 141 6.23 2.86 4.97
C LEU A 141 5.90 2.13 3.66
N PHE A 142 4.65 1.73 3.46
CA PHE A 142 4.22 1.07 2.22
C PHE A 142 4.35 1.98 1.01
N ALA A 143 4.14 3.30 1.17
CA ALA A 143 4.31 4.26 0.10
C ALA A 143 5.76 4.75 -0.08
N ASN A 144 6.53 4.83 1.02
CA ASN A 144 7.91 5.29 1.04
C ASN A 144 8.90 4.25 0.50
N ASP A 145 8.85 3.04 1.06
CA ASP A 145 9.85 1.99 0.83
C ASP A 145 9.39 1.00 -0.25
N ARG A 146 8.06 0.89 -0.46
CA ARG A 146 7.35 0.03 -1.45
C ARG A 146 7.60 -1.49 -1.37
N GLY A 147 8.64 -1.91 -0.67
CA GLY A 147 8.99 -3.28 -0.34
C GLY A 147 10.20 -3.31 0.59
N CYS A 148 10.90 -4.44 0.67
CA CYS A 148 12.04 -4.56 1.57
C CYS A 148 13.21 -3.67 1.12
N THR A 149 13.77 -2.85 2.02
CA THR A 149 14.89 -1.95 1.68
C THR A 149 16.26 -2.62 1.63
N LYS A 150 16.31 -3.94 1.86
CA LYS A 150 17.53 -4.74 1.76
C LYS A 150 18.01 -4.79 0.29
N PRO A 151 19.27 -4.43 0.00
CA PRO A 151 19.81 -4.48 -1.37
C PRO A 151 19.59 -5.84 -2.04
N GLY A 152 18.95 -5.82 -3.22
CA GLY A 152 18.69 -7.02 -4.02
C GLY A 152 17.47 -7.86 -3.59
N CYS A 153 16.73 -7.45 -2.55
CA CYS A 153 15.49 -8.11 -2.17
C CYS A 153 14.32 -7.60 -3.03
N ASP A 154 13.42 -8.50 -3.44
CA ASP A 154 12.21 -8.21 -4.23
C ASP A 154 10.91 -8.30 -3.40
N ALA A 155 11.02 -8.62 -2.10
CA ALA A 155 9.88 -8.85 -1.23
C ALA A 155 8.99 -7.60 -1.11
N PRO A 156 7.70 -7.67 -1.48
CA PRO A 156 6.80 -6.51 -1.48
C PRO A 156 6.47 -6.03 -0.07
N ALA A 157 5.93 -4.82 0.05
CA ALA A 157 5.60 -4.22 1.34
C ALA A 157 4.62 -5.05 2.18
N TYR A 158 3.69 -5.77 1.53
CA TYR A 158 2.77 -6.69 2.21
C TYR A 158 3.48 -7.86 2.90
N HIS A 159 4.65 -8.30 2.39
CA HIS A 159 5.51 -9.33 2.98
C HIS A 159 6.64 -8.75 3.85
N SER A 160 6.52 -7.46 4.23
CA SER A 160 7.53 -6.75 5.02
C SER A 160 7.00 -6.28 6.37
N GLN A 161 7.87 -6.38 7.37
CA GLN A 161 7.70 -5.87 8.72
C GLN A 161 8.25 -4.44 8.83
N ALA A 162 7.76 -3.68 9.81
CA ALA A 162 8.37 -2.41 10.17
C ALA A 162 9.62 -2.69 11.02
N HIS A 163 10.78 -2.33 10.48
CA HIS A 163 12.10 -2.45 11.09
C HIS A 163 12.52 -1.10 11.67
N HIS A 164 12.96 -1.06 12.92
CA HIS A 164 13.58 0.11 13.53
C HIS A 164 15.03 0.21 13.07
N VAL A 165 15.39 1.33 12.45
CA VAL A 165 16.74 1.59 11.96
C VAL A 165 17.70 1.78 13.14
N THR A 166 17.31 2.59 14.13
CA THR A 166 17.91 2.60 15.47
C THR A 166 17.09 1.73 16.42
N ALA A 167 17.73 0.81 17.15
CA ALA A 167 17.00 -0.16 17.97
C ALA A 167 16.00 0.50 18.95
N TRP A 168 14.74 0.04 18.96
CA TRP A 168 13.70 0.60 19.83
C TRP A 168 14.09 0.60 21.33
N THR A 169 14.88 -0.38 21.77
CA THR A 169 15.43 -0.46 23.13
C THR A 169 16.39 0.68 23.47
N SER A 170 16.97 1.36 22.48
CA SER A 170 17.84 2.53 22.64
C SER A 170 17.07 3.85 22.64
N THR A 171 15.95 3.94 21.89
CA THR A 171 15.21 5.20 21.69
C THR A 171 13.91 5.31 22.49
N GLY A 172 13.30 4.18 22.86
CA GLY A 172 11.95 4.10 23.45
C GLY A 172 10.84 4.59 22.51
N ARG A 173 11.15 4.86 21.23
CA ARG A 173 10.28 5.54 20.27
C ARG A 173 10.20 4.75 18.96
N THR A 174 9.03 4.82 18.36
CA THR A 174 8.76 4.33 17.00
C THR A 174 8.42 5.54 16.17
N ASP A 175 9.37 6.01 15.37
CA ASP A 175 9.33 7.25 14.60
C ASP A 175 9.45 6.93 13.11
N ILE A 176 8.60 7.50 12.25
CA ILE A 176 8.58 7.17 10.82
C ILE A 176 9.92 7.45 10.12
N THR A 177 10.67 8.44 10.61
CA THR A 177 11.98 8.82 10.07
C THR A 177 13.08 7.80 10.40
N ASP A 178 12.91 7.02 11.46
CA ASP A 178 13.81 5.97 11.95
C ASP A 178 13.22 4.55 11.73
N LEU A 179 12.24 4.44 10.83
CA LEU A 179 11.63 3.18 10.39
C LEU A 179 11.97 2.85 8.93
N THR A 180 11.85 1.57 8.60
CA THR A 180 11.94 1.05 7.24
C THR A 180 11.20 -0.29 7.11
N LEU A 181 11.04 -0.81 5.89
CA LEU A 181 10.52 -2.14 5.62
C LEU A 181 11.62 -3.19 5.47
N ALA A 182 11.48 -4.30 6.20
CA ALA A 182 12.32 -5.49 6.07
C ALA A 182 11.45 -6.75 5.96
N CYS A 183 11.74 -7.66 5.02
CA CYS A 183 11.07 -8.95 4.97
C CYS A 183 11.50 -9.85 6.15
N ASP A 184 10.73 -10.89 6.47
CA ASP A 184 11.01 -11.79 7.60
C ASP A 184 12.45 -12.34 7.65
N PRO A 185 13.02 -12.89 6.56
CA PRO A 185 14.44 -13.26 6.49
C PRO A 185 15.41 -12.10 6.76
N ASP A 186 15.19 -10.94 6.13
CA ASP A 186 16.13 -9.81 6.19
C ASP A 186 16.08 -9.07 7.52
N ASN A 187 14.91 -8.96 8.14
CA ASN A 187 14.77 -8.38 9.48
C ASN A 187 15.62 -9.13 10.51
N ARG A 188 15.65 -10.47 10.41
CA ARG A 188 16.48 -11.35 11.26
C ARG A 188 17.98 -11.24 10.98
N LEU A 189 18.42 -10.53 9.93
CA LEU A 189 19.86 -10.26 9.72
C LEU A 189 20.41 -9.25 10.74
N ALA A 190 19.56 -8.40 11.35
CA ALA A 190 19.97 -7.51 12.43
C ALA A 190 20.53 -8.29 13.64
N GLU A 191 19.98 -9.47 13.93
CA GLU A 191 20.48 -10.39 14.97
C GLU A 191 21.79 -11.10 14.57
N LYS A 192 22.22 -10.97 13.30
CA LYS A 192 23.41 -11.63 12.71
C LYS A 192 24.52 -10.62 12.37
N GLY A 193 24.52 -9.46 13.02
CA GLY A 193 25.56 -8.44 12.87
C GLY A 193 25.42 -7.53 11.65
N TRP A 194 24.31 -7.59 10.92
CA TRP A 194 23.95 -6.50 10.00
C TRP A 194 23.42 -5.31 10.80
N THR A 195 23.71 -4.10 10.32
CA THR A 195 23.14 -2.86 10.88
C THR A 195 22.48 -2.04 9.79
N THR A 196 21.63 -1.11 10.19
CA THR A 196 20.91 -0.20 9.29
C THR A 196 21.15 1.24 9.69
N ARG A 197 21.20 2.16 8.73
CA ARG A 197 21.16 3.61 8.96
C ARG A 197 20.33 4.31 7.90
N LYS A 198 19.86 5.53 8.18
CA LYS A 198 19.37 6.45 7.13
C LYS A 198 20.55 7.25 6.58
N ASN A 199 20.57 7.50 5.27
CA ASN A 199 21.49 8.46 4.66
C ASN A 199 20.85 9.86 4.54
N THR A 200 21.57 10.81 3.96
CA THR A 200 21.13 12.22 3.80
C THR A 200 19.81 12.35 3.03
N HIS A 201 19.52 11.42 2.12
CA HIS A 201 18.29 11.37 1.31
C HIS A 201 17.16 10.56 1.98
N GLY A 202 17.27 10.22 3.27
CA GLY A 202 16.28 9.41 3.99
C GLY A 202 16.19 7.94 3.56
N HIS A 203 17.07 7.48 2.66
CA HIS A 203 17.11 6.09 2.21
C HIS A 203 17.78 5.20 3.27
N THR A 204 17.25 3.99 3.43
CA THR A 204 17.83 2.99 4.34
C THR A 204 19.03 2.31 3.70
N GLU A 205 20.18 2.44 4.34
CA GLU A 205 21.40 1.70 4.03
C GLU A 205 21.54 0.48 4.96
N TRP A 206 21.83 -0.68 4.37
CA TRP A 206 22.11 -1.93 5.07
C TRP A 206 23.61 -2.21 5.06
N LEU A 207 24.23 -2.18 6.23
CA LEU A 207 25.66 -2.37 6.44
C LEU A 207 25.95 -3.82 6.86
N PRO A 208 26.81 -4.56 6.12
CA PRO A 208 27.22 -5.91 6.49
C PRO A 208 28.09 -5.93 7.74
N PRO A 209 28.19 -7.08 8.45
CA PRO A 209 29.33 -7.31 9.33
C PRO A 209 30.63 -7.36 8.49
N PRO A 210 31.81 -6.96 9.03
CA PRO A 210 33.02 -6.74 8.23
C PRO A 210 33.49 -7.92 7.36
N HIS A 211 33.23 -9.16 7.78
CA HIS A 211 33.61 -10.36 7.03
C HIS A 211 32.70 -10.66 5.82
N LEU A 212 31.57 -9.96 5.69
CA LEU A 212 30.67 -9.98 4.53
C LEU A 212 30.69 -8.65 3.77
N ASP A 213 31.65 -7.76 4.05
CA ASP A 213 31.77 -6.50 3.34
C ASP A 213 32.74 -6.61 2.16
N HIS A 214 32.18 -6.54 0.96
CA HIS A 214 32.89 -6.74 -0.31
C HIS A 214 32.58 -5.60 -1.29
N GLY A 215 32.13 -4.43 -0.79
CA GLY A 215 31.79 -3.27 -1.63
C GLY A 215 30.40 -3.35 -2.29
N GLN A 216 29.54 -4.27 -1.87
CA GLN A 216 28.18 -4.38 -2.39
C GLN A 216 27.31 -3.15 -2.09
N PRO A 217 26.29 -2.84 -2.93
CA PRO A 217 25.37 -1.73 -2.71
C PRO A 217 24.72 -1.75 -1.32
N ARG A 218 24.47 -0.56 -0.76
CA ARG A 218 23.89 -0.39 0.59
C ARG A 218 22.39 -0.17 0.58
N THR A 219 21.83 0.38 -0.49
CA THR A 219 20.40 0.68 -0.67
C THR A 219 19.73 -0.29 -1.65
N ASN A 220 18.46 -0.61 -1.45
CA ASN A 220 17.67 -1.29 -2.49
C ASN A 220 17.07 -0.29 -3.49
N THR A 221 17.21 -0.59 -4.78
CA THR A 221 16.63 0.18 -5.89
C THR A 221 15.52 -0.56 -6.61
N PHE A 222 15.29 -1.86 -6.34
CA PHE A 222 14.32 -2.69 -7.04
C PHE A 222 12.89 -2.12 -6.99
N HIS A 223 12.47 -1.60 -5.83
CA HIS A 223 11.14 -1.01 -5.65
C HIS A 223 11.03 0.45 -6.13
N HIS A 224 12.15 1.07 -6.55
CA HIS A 224 12.24 2.46 -7.00
C HIS A 224 13.02 2.59 -8.32
N PRO A 225 12.55 1.94 -9.41
CA PRO A 225 13.23 2.01 -10.70
C PRO A 225 13.32 3.44 -11.25
N GLU A 226 12.42 4.34 -10.84
CA GLU A 226 12.47 5.76 -11.23
C GLU A 226 13.77 6.46 -10.82
N ARG A 227 14.43 6.02 -9.74
CA ARG A 227 15.71 6.58 -9.26
C ARG A 227 16.89 6.31 -10.21
N PHE A 228 16.71 5.49 -11.24
CA PHE A 228 17.68 5.30 -12.34
C PHE A 228 17.32 6.08 -13.61
N LEU A 229 16.11 6.63 -13.70
CA LEU A 229 15.55 7.25 -14.91
C LEU A 229 15.54 8.77 -14.85
N HIS A 230 15.60 9.34 -13.63
CA HIS A 230 15.95 10.74 -13.44
C HIS A 230 17.49 10.85 -13.45
N ASN A 231 18.02 11.69 -14.34
CA ASN A 231 19.43 12.05 -14.30
C ASN A 231 19.75 12.71 -12.96
N GLN A 232 20.96 12.49 -12.44
CA GLN A 232 21.46 13.11 -11.22
C GLN A 232 21.93 14.56 -11.43
N ASP A 233 21.38 15.25 -12.45
CA ASP A 233 21.85 16.56 -12.90
C ASP A 233 21.16 17.72 -12.14
N ASP A 234 20.08 17.45 -11.41
CA ASP A 234 19.25 18.47 -10.72
C ASP A 234 19.59 18.62 -9.21
N ASP A 235 20.42 17.74 -8.62
CA ASP A 235 20.74 17.72 -7.18
C ASP A 235 22.06 18.47 -6.82
N ASP A 236 22.74 19.08 -7.80
CA ASP A 236 24.10 19.65 -7.68
C ASP A 236 24.15 21.20 -7.65
N GLU A 237 23.03 21.90 -7.37
CA GLU A 237 23.05 23.34 -7.00
C GLU A 237 23.10 23.54 -5.48
N PRO A 238 24.23 24.01 -4.91
CA PRO A 238 24.29 24.49 -3.52
C PRO A 238 23.81 25.95 -3.39
N ASP A 239 22.89 26.19 -2.46
CA ASP A 239 22.55 27.52 -1.89
C ASP A 239 23.74 28.16 -1.11
#